data_AF-A0A0U1XC88-F1
#
_entry.id   AF-A0A0U1XC88-F1
#
_cell.length_a   1.000
_cell.length_b   1.000
_cell.length_c   1.000
_cell.angle_alpha   90.00
_cell.angle_beta   90.00
_cell.angle_gamma   90.00
#
_symmetry.space_group_name_H-M   'P 1'
#
loop_
_entity.id
_entity.type
_entity.pdbx_description
1 polymer ?
#
loop_
_entity_poly.entity_id
_entity_poly.type
_entity_poly.pdbx_seq_one_letter_code
_entity_poly.pdbx_strand_id
1 'polypeptide(L)'
;MLLLLLIVMLVVSLIIFVVGIALSYKKGHDSALGSPFECGFTPFNNYSPSFSVHFFLVAMIFLIFDVELSLMMPYFYTLVSGINFKEYLIISSFLLILLLGLIYEWNIMKLEWKF
;
A
#
# COMPACT_ATOMS: atom_id res chain seq x y z
N MET A 1 14.17 2.94 -23.24
CA MET A 1 14.15 4.25 -22.53
C MET A 1 13.74 4.10 -21.07
N LEU A 2 12.60 3.45 -20.78
CA LEU A 2 12.12 3.28 -19.40
C LEU A 2 13.09 2.48 -18.49
N LEU A 3 13.69 1.41 -19.03
CA LEU A 3 14.73 0.64 -18.32
C LEU A 3 15.96 1.51 -17.95
N LEU A 4 16.40 2.36 -18.88
CA LEU A 4 17.54 3.25 -18.66
C LEU A 4 17.23 4.28 -17.56
N LEU A 5 16.01 4.81 -17.54
CA LEU A 5 15.56 5.76 -16.52
C LEU A 5 15.51 5.09 -15.13
N LEU A 6 15.04 3.85 -15.05
CA LEU A 6 15.00 3.07 -13.80
C LEU A 6 16.41 2.79 -13.26
N ILE A 7 17.35 2.42 -14.15
CA ILE A 7 18.75 2.20 -13.79
C ILE A 7 19.39 3.50 -13.27
N VAL A 8 19.15 4.64 -13.93
CA VAL A 8 19.67 5.93 -13.48
C VAL A 8 19.15 6.29 -12.08
N MET A 9 17.85 6.12 -11.82
CA MET A 9 17.27 6.41 -10.50
C MET A 9 17.87 5.54 -9.39
N LEU A 10 18.11 4.26 -9.67
CA LEU A 10 18.71 3.32 -8.72
C LEU A 10 20.19 3.66 -8.46
N VAL A 11 20.94 4.04 -9.49
CA VAL A 11 22.33 4.47 -9.34
C VAL A 11 22.43 5.74 -8.52
N VAL A 12 21.56 6.71 -8.77
CA VAL A 12 21.53 7.97 -8.00
C VAL A 12 21.20 7.71 -6.52
N SER A 13 20.21 6.87 -6.21
CA SER A 13 19.88 6.56 -4.82
C SER A 13 21.01 5.84 -4.09
N LEU A 14 21.73 4.92 -4.77
CA LEU A 14 22.91 4.26 -4.22
C LEU A 14 24.06 5.26 -3.95
N ILE A 15 24.30 6.19 -4.88
CA ILE A 15 25.33 7.22 -4.68
C ILE A 15 25.02 8.07 -3.45
N ILE A 16 23.76 8.52 -3.30
CA ILE A 16 23.33 9.29 -2.13
C ILE A 16 23.50 8.48 -0.84
N PHE A 17 23.14 7.20 -0.85
CA PHE A 17 23.31 6.31 0.29
C PHE A 17 24.79 6.13 0.68
N VAL A 18 25.68 5.88 -0.29
CA VAL A 18 27.12 5.73 -0.05
C VAL A 18 27.73 7.01 0.45
N VAL A 19 27.38 8.16 -0.13
CA VAL A 19 27.84 9.48 0.35
C VAL A 19 27.34 9.74 1.77
N GLY A 20 26.10 9.39 2.09
CA GLY A 20 25.55 9.50 3.44
C GLY A 20 26.31 8.67 4.47
N ILE A 21 26.73 7.45 4.12
CA ILE A 21 27.58 6.62 4.98
C ILE A 21 28.99 7.20 5.08
N ALA A 22 29.57 7.66 3.98
CA ALA A 22 30.93 8.21 3.94
C ALA A 22 31.07 9.51 4.75
N LEU A 23 30.02 10.35 4.77
CA LEU A 23 29.95 11.57 5.57
C LEU A 23 29.50 11.32 7.02
N SER A 24 28.97 10.14 7.34
CA SER A 24 28.44 9.83 8.66
C SER A 24 29.55 9.80 9.71
N TYR A 25 29.42 10.65 10.74
CA TYR A 25 30.26 10.57 11.92
C TYR A 25 29.81 9.41 12.81
N LYS A 26 30.40 8.23 12.61
CA LYS A 26 30.21 7.10 13.52
C LYS A 26 31.05 7.30 14.78
N LYS A 27 30.44 7.84 15.84
CA LYS A 27 30.96 7.64 17.20
C LYS A 27 30.89 6.13 17.50
N GLY A 28 31.86 5.59 18.24
CA GLY A 28 31.95 4.16 18.55
C GLY A 28 30.62 3.58 19.07
N HIS A 29 30.45 2.25 18.95
CA HIS A 29 29.20 1.56 19.26
C HIS A 29 28.72 1.86 20.70
N ASP A 30 27.78 2.78 20.82
CA ASP A 30 27.16 3.17 22.09
C ASP A 30 25.78 2.51 22.17
N SER A 31 25.62 1.55 23.08
CA SER A 31 24.41 0.75 23.22
C SER A 31 23.17 1.59 23.56
N ALA A 32 23.35 2.76 24.18
CA ALA A 32 22.26 3.68 24.51
C ALA A 32 21.73 4.44 23.28
N LEU A 33 22.58 4.68 22.27
CA LEU A 33 22.17 5.26 20.98
C LEU A 33 21.43 4.24 20.10
N GLY A 34 21.72 2.94 20.29
CA GLY A 34 21.08 1.84 19.57
C GLY A 34 19.82 1.28 20.23
N SER A 35 19.52 1.66 21.48
CA SER A 35 18.32 1.19 22.18
C SER A 35 17.06 1.94 21.73
N PRO A 36 15.88 1.28 21.70
CA PRO A 36 14.62 1.93 21.37
C PRO A 36 14.33 3.12 22.30
N PHE A 37 13.61 4.11 21.76
CA PHE A 37 13.31 5.36 22.43
C PHE A 37 12.24 5.16 23.52
N GLU A 38 12.63 4.55 24.63
CA GLU A 38 11.80 4.37 25.81
C GLU A 38 12.60 4.65 27.07
N CYS A 39 13.41 5.72 27.09
CA CYS A 39 14.17 6.16 28.27
C CYS A 39 14.96 5.03 28.98
N GLY A 40 15.50 4.06 28.24
CA GLY A 40 16.25 2.92 28.81
C GLY A 40 15.40 1.82 29.44
N PHE A 41 14.06 1.89 29.34
CA PHE A 41 13.20 0.75 29.61
C PHE A 41 13.34 -0.28 28.50
N THR A 42 13.40 -1.56 28.86
CA THR A 42 13.21 -2.63 27.88
C THR A 42 11.83 -2.46 27.27
N PRO A 43 11.69 -2.39 25.94
CA PRO A 43 10.40 -2.22 25.30
C PRO A 43 9.45 -3.27 25.86
N PHE A 44 8.30 -2.84 26.35
CA PHE A 44 7.25 -3.75 26.80
C PHE A 44 6.70 -4.51 25.59
N ASN A 45 7.41 -5.52 25.09
CA ASN A 45 6.82 -6.49 24.17
C ASN A 45 7.64 -7.78 24.00
N ASN A 46 7.55 -8.64 25.01
CA ASN A 46 7.53 -10.11 24.77
C ASN A 46 6.10 -10.60 24.51
N TYR A 47 5.18 -9.71 24.13
CA TYR A 47 3.92 -10.12 23.55
C TYR A 47 4.06 -9.94 22.05
N SER A 48 3.74 -10.98 21.29
CA SER A 48 3.20 -10.76 19.96
C SER A 48 1.80 -10.21 20.22
N PRO A 49 1.54 -8.88 20.17
CA PRO A 49 0.16 -8.46 20.08
C PRO A 49 -0.35 -9.15 18.82
N SER A 50 -1.36 -10.01 18.97
CA SER A 50 -2.13 -10.49 17.84
C SER A 50 -2.51 -9.25 17.04
N PHE A 51 -1.92 -9.13 15.85
CA PHE A 51 -2.08 -7.99 14.98
C PHE A 51 -3.57 -7.68 14.82
N SER A 52 -3.95 -6.40 14.82
CA SER A 52 -5.37 -6.07 14.81
C SER A 52 -6.01 -6.64 13.54
N VAL A 53 -7.10 -7.41 13.72
CA VAL A 53 -7.85 -8.02 12.61
C VAL A 53 -8.30 -6.96 11.60
N HIS A 54 -8.43 -5.71 12.03
CA HIS A 54 -8.72 -4.54 11.21
C HIS A 54 -7.73 -4.36 10.06
N PHE A 55 -6.42 -4.39 10.32
CA PHE A 55 -5.43 -4.21 9.25
C PHE A 55 -5.44 -5.38 8.26
N PHE A 56 -5.74 -6.58 8.73
CA PHE A 56 -5.91 -7.75 7.86
C PHE A 56 -7.14 -7.59 6.95
N LEU A 57 -8.28 -7.14 7.49
CA LEU A 57 -9.50 -6.89 6.72
C LEU A 57 -9.28 -5.80 5.67
N VAL A 58 -8.61 -4.70 6.02
CA VAL A 58 -8.27 -3.64 5.06
C VAL A 58 -7.41 -4.18 3.92
N ALA A 59 -6.40 -5.01 4.21
CA ALA A 59 -5.56 -5.62 3.19
C ALA A 59 -6.35 -6.58 2.27
N MET A 60 -7.29 -7.35 2.83
CA MET A 60 -8.14 -8.26 2.05
C MET A 60 -9.07 -7.49 1.10
N ILE A 61 -9.76 -6.45 1.60
CA ILE A 61 -10.64 -5.61 0.78
C ILE A 61 -9.84 -4.93 -0.34
N PHE A 62 -8.67 -4.38 0.00
CA PHE A 62 -7.79 -3.76 -0.97
C PHE A 62 -7.39 -4.74 -2.09
N LEU A 63 -7.06 -5.99 -1.75
CA LEU A 63 -6.68 -7.00 -2.72
C LEU A 63 -7.83 -7.31 -3.70
N ILE A 64 -9.04 -7.53 -3.19
CA ILE A 64 -10.21 -7.82 -4.02
C ILE A 64 -10.50 -6.63 -4.94
N PHE A 65 -10.52 -5.41 -4.39
CA PHE A 65 -10.79 -4.19 -5.14
C PHE A 65 -9.73 -3.91 -6.22
N ASP A 66 -8.46 -4.18 -5.95
CA ASP A 66 -7.37 -4.01 -6.92
C ASP A 66 -7.51 -5.00 -8.10
N VAL A 67 -7.89 -6.25 -7.81
CA VAL A 67 -8.19 -7.24 -8.85
C VAL A 67 -9.39 -6.80 -9.70
N GLU A 68 -10.45 -6.29 -9.09
CA GLU A 68 -11.63 -5.80 -9.80
C GLU A 68 -11.33 -4.59 -10.69
N LEU A 69 -10.50 -3.65 -10.21
CA LEU A 69 -10.01 -2.53 -11.01
C LEU A 69 -9.12 -2.99 -12.18
N SER A 70 -8.27 -4.00 -11.96
CA SER A 70 -7.44 -4.57 -13.03
C SER A 70 -8.29 -5.16 -14.16
N LEU A 71 -9.46 -5.75 -13.83
CA LEU A 71 -10.44 -6.25 -14.80
C LEU A 71 -11.13 -5.11 -15.57
N MET A 72 -11.22 -3.90 -15.00
CA MET A 72 -11.75 -2.73 -15.68
C MET A 72 -10.74 -2.06 -16.65
N MET A 73 -9.44 -2.26 -16.47
CA MET A 73 -8.41 -1.68 -17.36
C MET A 73 -8.61 -1.89 -18.87
N PRO A 74 -8.93 -3.10 -19.37
CA PRO A 74 -9.18 -3.30 -20.81
C PRO A 74 -10.35 -2.46 -21.33
N TYR A 75 -11.36 -2.18 -20.50
CA TYR A 75 -12.47 -1.31 -20.90
C TYR A 75 -12.00 0.12 -21.17
N PHE A 76 -11.17 0.70 -20.31
CA PHE A 76 -10.66 2.06 -20.51
C PHE A 76 -9.91 2.21 -21.84
N TYR A 77 -9.25 1.16 -22.30
CA TYR A 77 -8.59 1.15 -23.60
C TYR A 77 -9.62 1.19 -24.76
N THR A 78 -10.71 0.44 -24.66
CA THR A 78 -11.78 0.41 -25.68
C THR A 78 -12.63 1.68 -25.75
N LEU A 79 -12.64 2.51 -24.70
CA LEU A 79 -13.32 3.82 -24.74
C LEU A 79 -12.83 4.71 -25.89
N VAL A 80 -11.55 4.59 -26.25
CA VAL A 80 -10.91 5.41 -27.29
C VAL A 80 -11.42 5.07 -28.69
N SER A 81 -11.82 3.82 -28.94
CA SER A 81 -12.37 3.35 -30.22
C SER A 81 -13.87 3.62 -30.41
N GLY A 82 -14.53 4.21 -29.41
CA GLY A 82 -15.98 4.36 -29.35
C GLY A 82 -16.64 3.19 -28.62
N ILE A 83 -17.73 3.49 -27.92
CA ILE A 83 -18.41 2.56 -27.01
C ILE A 83 -19.73 2.14 -27.62
N ASN A 84 -19.99 0.83 -27.68
CA ASN A 84 -21.32 0.34 -28.01
C ASN A 84 -22.26 0.43 -26.79
N PHE A 85 -23.56 0.67 -27.02
CA PHE A 85 -24.55 0.74 -25.92
C PHE A 85 -24.57 -0.54 -25.04
N LYS A 86 -24.29 -1.70 -25.65
CA LYS A 86 -24.16 -2.98 -24.91
C LYS A 86 -22.96 -3.01 -23.97
N GLU A 87 -21.81 -2.50 -24.39
CA GLU A 87 -20.59 -2.44 -23.57
C GLU A 87 -20.81 -1.49 -22.39
N TYR A 88 -21.41 -0.33 -22.64
CA TYR A 88 -21.77 0.62 -21.59
C TYR A 88 -22.68 -0.01 -20.51
N LEU A 89 -23.68 -0.81 -20.92
CA LEU A 89 -24.55 -1.50 -19.97
C LEU A 89 -23.81 -2.54 -19.13
N ILE A 90 -22.88 -3.29 -19.73
CA ILE A 90 -22.08 -4.29 -19.01
C ILE A 90 -21.21 -3.61 -17.95
N ILE A 91 -20.47 -2.55 -18.31
CA ILE A 91 -19.61 -1.84 -17.36
C ILE A 91 -20.42 -1.14 -16.28
N SER A 92 -21.55 -0.51 -16.62
CA SER A 92 -22.38 0.14 -15.61
C SER A 92 -22.97 -0.87 -14.62
N SER A 93 -23.39 -2.05 -15.08
CA SER A 93 -23.83 -3.14 -14.20
C SER A 93 -22.71 -3.65 -13.29
N PHE A 94 -21.48 -3.79 -13.83
CA PHE A 94 -20.31 -4.21 -13.07
C PHE A 94 -19.94 -3.20 -11.97
N LEU A 95 -19.91 -1.90 -12.31
CA LEU A 95 -19.68 -0.82 -11.34
C LEU A 95 -20.75 -0.77 -10.25
N LEU A 96 -22.01 -1.06 -10.60
CA LEU A 96 -23.11 -1.06 -9.63
C LEU A 96 -22.92 -2.19 -8.60
N ILE A 97 -22.50 -3.38 -9.05
CA ILE A 97 -22.18 -4.50 -8.16
C ILE A 97 -21.02 -4.13 -7.22
N LEU A 98 -19.96 -3.50 -7.74
CA LEU A 98 -18.84 -3.02 -6.92
C LEU A 98 -19.27 -2.01 -5.85
N LEU A 99 -20.08 -1.02 -6.24
CA LEU A 99 -20.60 -0.02 -5.31
C LEU A 99 -21.46 -0.66 -4.20
N LEU A 100 -22.31 -1.62 -4.56
CA LEU A 100 -23.13 -2.33 -3.57
C LEU A 100 -22.29 -3.18 -2.62
N GLY A 101 -21.25 -3.86 -3.13
CA GLY A 101 -20.30 -4.62 -2.31
C GLY A 101 -19.59 -3.72 -1.30
N LEU A 102 -19.09 -2.57 -1.75
CA LEU A 102 -18.42 -1.60 -0.89
C LEU A 102 -19.36 -1.00 0.17
N ILE A 103 -20.60 -0.68 -0.18
CA ILE A 103 -21.60 -0.21 0.78
C ILE A 103 -21.93 -1.30 1.81
N TYR A 104 -22.06 -2.56 1.38
CA TYR A 104 -22.31 -3.69 2.27
C TYR A 104 -21.18 -3.88 3.27
N GLU A 105 -19.93 -3.85 2.80
CA GLU A 105 -18.74 -3.93 3.63
C GLU A 105 -18.64 -2.78 4.61
N TRP A 106 -18.89 -1.54 4.16
CA TRP A 106 -18.89 -0.35 5.02
C TRP A 106 -19.88 -0.46 6.17
N ASN A 107 -21.05 -1.05 5.93
CA ASN A 107 -22.09 -1.19 6.96
C ASN A 107 -21.79 -2.31 7.97
N ILE A 108 -21.09 -3.38 7.57
CA ILE A 108 -20.77 -4.54 8.41
C ILE A 108 -19.47 -4.37 9.17
N MET A 109 -18.44 -3.91 8.46
CA MET A 109 -17.17 -3.58 9.05
C MET A 109 -17.28 -2.16 9.57
N LYS A 110 -17.59 -2.05 10.87
CA LYS A 110 -17.25 -0.86 11.63
C LYS A 110 -15.74 -0.67 11.55
N LEU A 111 -15.26 -0.02 10.50
CA LEU A 111 -13.94 0.62 10.40
C LEU A 111 -13.84 1.78 11.40
N GLU A 112 -14.45 1.61 12.58
CA GLU A 112 -14.40 2.51 13.69
C GLU A 112 -13.04 2.31 14.35
N TRP A 113 -12.20 3.31 14.17
CA TRP A 113 -10.99 3.47 14.94
C TRP A 113 -11.41 3.71 16.39
N LYS A 114 -11.48 2.63 17.18
CA LYS A 114 -11.39 2.76 18.63
C LYS A 114 -9.93 3.00 18.95
N PHE A 115 -9.63 4.26 19.25
CA PHE A 115 -8.40 4.65 19.92
C PHE A 115 -8.23 3.86 21.23
#